data_AF-A0A935PF14-F1
#
_entry.id   AF-A0A935PF14-F1
#
_cell.length_a   1.000
_cell.length_b   1.000
_cell.length_c   1.000
_cell.angle_alpha   90.00
_cell.angle_beta   90.00
_cell.angle_gamma   90.00
#
_symmetry.space_group_name_H-M   'P 1'
#
loop_
_entity.id
_entity.type
_entity.pdbx_description
1 polymer ?
#
loop_
_entity_poly.entity_id
_entity_poly.type
_entity_poly.pdbx_seq_one_letter_code
_entity_poly.pdbx_strand_id
1 'polypeptide(L)' 'MRKTCGAGIRWYSPIGPLRLEWGYVLDRKEEEPAYRWDFTIGWFM' A
#
# COMPACT_ATOMS: atom_id res chain seq x y z
N MET A 1 16.25 -7.05 10.19
CA MET A 1 14.93 -7.18 9.54
C MET A 1 14.20 -5.86 9.74
N ARG A 2 13.80 -5.17 8.67
CA ARG A 2 13.01 -3.94 8.80
C ARG A 2 11.58 -4.30 9.17
N LYS A 3 11.00 -3.63 10.18
CA LYS A 3 9.62 -3.82 10.58
C LYS A 3 8.75 -2.78 9.89
N THR A 4 7.74 -3.26 9.18
CA THR A 4 6.72 -2.43 8.54
C THR A 4 5.36 -2.94 8.99
N CYS A 5 4.42 -2.01 9.17
CA CYS A 5 3.03 -2.31 9.43
C CYS A 5 2.20 -1.59 8.38
N GLY A 6 1.09 -2.17 7.93
CA GLY A 6 0.28 -1.56 6.90
C GLY A 6 -1.17 -2.01 6.94
N ALA A 7 -2.01 -1.24 6.26
CA ALA A 7 -3.42 -1.53 6.07
C ALA A 7 -3.73 -1.48 4.56
N GLY A 8 -4.52 -2.44 4.09
CA GLY A 8 -4.91 -2.51 2.68
C GLY A 8 -6.42 -2.65 2.54
N ILE A 9 -7.00 -1.88 1.62
CA ILE A 9 -8.38 -2.02 1.20
C ILE A 9 -8.38 -2.61 -0.20
N ARG A 10 -9.04 -3.76 -0.36
CA ARG A 10 -9.26 -4.39 -1.66
C ARG A 10 -10.76 -4.52 -1.88
N TRP A 11 -11.26 -3.97 -2.97
CA TRP A 11 -12.67 -4.07 -3.31
C TRP A 11 -12.89 -4.25 -4.80
N TYR A 12 -14.01 -4.88 -5.16
CA TYR A 12 -14.44 -4.97 -6.55
C TYR A 12 -15.31 -3.77 -6.87
N SER A 13 -14.86 -2.97 -7.83
CA SER A 13 -15.62 -1.83 -8.36
C SER A 13 -16.18 -2.16 -9.75
N PRO A 14 -17.17 -1.40 -10.26
CA PRO A 14 -17.71 -1.59 -11.61
C PRO A 14 -16.66 -1.49 -12.73
N ILE A 15 -15.52 -0.83 -12.46
CA ILE A 15 -14.41 -0.64 -13.41
C ILE A 15 -13.28 -1.68 -13.22
N GLY A 16 -13.39 -2.57 -12.23
CA GLY A 16 -12.41 -3.63 -11.94
C GLY A 16 -11.98 -3.70 -10.47
N PRO A 17 -11.12 -4.67 -10.12
CA PRO A 17 -10.59 -4.79 -8.78
C PRO A 17 -9.67 -3.61 -8.46
N LEU A 18 -9.96 -2.97 -7.33
CA LEU A 18 -9.21 -1.86 -6.78
C LEU A 18 -8.40 -2.34 -5.57
N ARG A 19 -7.15 -1.90 -5.51
CA ARG A 19 -6.24 -2.12 -4.39
C ARG A 19 -5.69 -0.79 -3.94
N LEU A 20 -5.93 -0.46 -2.68
CA LEU A 20 -5.27 0.64 -2.01
C LEU A 20 -4.50 0.07 -0.82
N GLU A 21 -3.20 0.28 -0.79
CA GLU A 21 -2.31 -0.18 0.27
C GLU A 21 -1.60 1.01 0.92
N TRP A 22 -1.63 1.03 2.24
CA TRP A 22 -0.92 1.99 3.07
C TRP A 22 0.09 1.24 3.92
N GLY A 23 1.37 1.58 3.77
CA GLY A 23 2.46 1.03 4.56
C GLY A 23 3.13 2.10 5.41
N TYR A 24 3.36 1.80 6.68
CA TYR A 24 4.12 2.59 7.63
C TYR A 24 5.40 1.85 8.05
N VAL A 25 6.52 2.55 8.00
CA VAL A 25 7.83 2.01 8.39
C VAL A 25 8.04 2.23 9.88
N LEU A 26 8.03 1.15 10.67
CA LEU A 26 8.20 1.21 12.13
C LEU A 26 9.67 1.44 12.51
N ASP A 27 10.59 0.97 11.67
CA ASP A 27 12.04 1.11 11.82
C ASP A 27 12.58 2.06 10.75
N ARG A 28 12.09 3.31 10.77
CA ARG A 28 12.45 4.33 9.78
C ARG A 28 13.82 4.93 10.12
N LYS A 29 14.66 5.13 9.11
CA LYS A 29 15.85 6.00 9.22
C LYS A 29 15.44 7.45 8.93
N GLU A 30 16.19 8.43 9.45
CA GLU A 30 15.88 9.87 9.33
C GLU A 30 15.66 10.36 7.89
N GLU A 31 16.26 9.68 6.90
CA GLU A 31 16.18 10.04 5.49
C GLU A 31 15.10 9.29 4.70
N GLU A 32 14.32 8.40 5.33
CA GLU A 32 13.30 7.60 4.65
C GLU A 32 11.88 8.09 4.93
N PRO A 33 11.00 8.08 3.92
CA PRO A 33 9.60 8.44 4.10
C PRO A 33 8.92 7.45 5.06
N ALA A 34 8.29 8.00 6.11
CA ALA A 34 7.66 7.20 7.17
C ALA A 34 6.45 6.40 6.69
N TYR A 35 5.79 6.84 5.61
CA TYR A 35 4.62 6.21 5.03
C TYR A 35 4.73 6.10 3.51
N ARG A 36 4.10 5.07 2.96
CA ARG A 36 3.97 4.84 1.52
C ARG A 36 2.52 4.49 1.20
N TRP A 37 2.00 5.10 0.14
CA TRP A 37 0.70 4.75 -0.44
C TRP A 37 0.95 4.08 -1.78
N ASP A 38 0.29 2.94 -2.00
CA ASP A 38 0.29 2.23 -3.26
C ASP A 38 -1.15 2.01 -3.71
N PHE A 39 -1.42 2.28 -4.98
CA PHE A 39 -2.76 2.18 -5.53
C PHE A 39 -2.70 1.51 -6.90
N THR A 40 -3.50 0.46 -7.07
CA THR A 40 -3.62 -0.26 -8.34
C THR A 40 -5.08 -0.36 -8.74
N ILE A 41 -5.37 0.06 -9.97
CA ILE A 41 -6.59 -0.26 -10.69
C ILE A 41 -6.20 -1.21 -11.81
N GLY A 42 -6.76 -2.42 -11.85
CA GLY A 42 -6.50 -3.24 -13.02
C GLY A 42 -7.13 -4.61 -13.02
N TRP A 43 -7.70 -4.96 -14.17
CA TRP A 43 -7.62 -6.31 -14.68
C TRP A 43 -6.22 -6.48 -15.27
N PHE A 44 -5.26 -6.94 -14.47
CA PHE A 44 -3.94 -7.32 -15.00
C PHE A 44 -4.16 -8.56 -15.87
N MET A 45 -4.05 -8.41 -17.18
CA MET A 45 -3.94 -9.51 -18.15
C MET A 45 -2.52 -9.54 -18.68
#